data_AF-D2R1R7-F1
#
_entry.id   AF-D2R1R7-F1
#
_cell.length_a   1.000
_cell.length_b   1.000
_cell.length_c   1.000
_cell.angle_alpha   90.00
_cell.angle_beta   90.00
_cell.angle_gamma   90.00
#
_symmetry.space_group_name_H-M   'P 1'
#
loop_
_entity.id
_entity.type
_entity.pdbx_description
1 polymer ?
#
loop_
_entity_poly.entity_id
_entity_poly.type
_entity_poly.pdbx_seq_one_letter_code
_entity_poly.pdbx_strand_id
1 'polypeptide(L)'
;MRFTQPLLCVAMLVSTVVTLVIPAESAVACPFCSATAQTFTEEFNAMKVAVIAKLSAVAPEQTAKGDDPPKAKFEILQLIKGGELVKIGDSVETLYFGDRKLGEPFLITGVLADPNLVSKEILWSTPLPVSPRAIEYLTKLLTLPASGAERLAFMQMHLEDADEMLARDAYDEFAGAPYAAVKELKSKMDHKQIVTWINNPEIPGSRRRLYFVMLGICGSPADAPMLEGFMKSTDRKQKAGLDSLIACYLTLLGEKGLPAVEDLYLKNASADYADTYSAVLALRFHGTEGNVIARPRLIESLRLMLARPDLADLVIPDLARWEDWESAETLFKLFESANETNSWVRMPIVNYFRLCPAPKGPEYLKSCEKIDEAAVKRAFSQFPNLQQAPPSPDKATRIEKRNERLSKLAGANPPRTADVAVASGNDASQVRTASAEMAISKAPQATASAGGNSREEVSSEVLETAAAGNNPPTTVAANLGAAPAAALKTSGTIAVNHWGLLGVPWAVAFALFVVQWSLLRRR
;
A
#
# COMPACT_ATOMS: atom_id res chain seq x y z
N MET A 1 -37.74 37.80 44.86
CA MET A 1 -38.52 38.01 43.63
C MET A 1 -37.59 37.87 42.45
N ARG A 2 -37.90 36.94 41.54
CA ARG A 2 -37.07 36.51 40.41
C ARG A 2 -37.23 37.49 39.25
N PHE A 3 -36.10 37.93 38.68
CA PHE A 3 -36.02 38.51 37.34
C PHE A 3 -35.33 37.49 36.44
N THR A 4 -35.93 37.19 35.27
CA THR A 4 -35.25 37.06 33.97
C THR A 4 -36.23 36.54 32.90
N GLN A 5 -36.31 37.31 31.81
CA GLN A 5 -37.05 37.00 30.57
C GLN A 5 -36.26 36.00 29.72
N PRO A 6 -36.91 35.10 28.96
CA PRO A 6 -36.27 34.32 27.91
C PRO A 6 -36.90 34.63 26.54
N LEU A 7 -36.25 35.42 25.68
CA LEU A 7 -36.65 35.54 24.27
C LEU A 7 -35.57 36.24 23.44
N LEU A 8 -34.34 35.68 23.45
CA LEU A 8 -33.26 36.16 22.56
C LEU A 8 -32.11 35.15 22.47
N CYS A 9 -32.39 33.89 22.07
CA CYS A 9 -31.32 32.88 21.87
C CYS A 9 -31.63 31.81 20.80
N VAL A 10 -32.64 31.97 19.93
CA VAL A 10 -33.02 30.91 18.96
C VAL A 10 -32.64 31.24 17.49
N ALA A 11 -31.89 32.33 17.23
CA ALA A 11 -31.58 32.76 15.86
C ALA A 11 -30.08 32.78 15.48
N MET A 12 -29.20 32.10 16.23
CA MET A 12 -27.76 31.96 15.88
C MET A 12 -27.24 30.55 16.12
N LEU A 13 -27.75 29.56 15.40
CA LEU A 13 -27.14 28.21 15.36
C LEU A 13 -27.48 27.45 14.06
N VAL A 14 -27.68 28.18 12.96
CA VAL A 14 -27.86 27.61 11.62
C VAL A 14 -27.08 28.46 10.61
N SER A 15 -25.75 28.40 10.67
CA SER A 15 -24.91 28.64 9.50
C SER A 15 -23.47 28.21 9.78
N THR A 16 -22.84 27.56 8.80
CA THR A 16 -21.40 27.25 8.72
C THR A 16 -20.84 26.14 9.63
N VAL A 17 -21.31 24.91 9.42
CA VAL A 17 -20.42 23.73 9.39
C VAL A 17 -20.76 22.94 8.12
N VAL A 18 -20.41 23.52 6.97
CA VAL A 18 -20.15 22.73 5.76
C VAL A 18 -18.67 22.40 5.83
N THR A 19 -18.33 21.41 6.63
CA THR A 19 -17.04 20.74 6.53
C THR A 19 -16.98 20.12 5.15
N LEU A 20 -16.02 20.61 4.36
CA LEU A 20 -15.61 20.05 3.10
C LEU A 20 -15.11 18.62 3.36
N VAL A 21 -16.01 17.64 3.28
CA VAL A 21 -15.64 16.24 3.15
C VAL A 21 -15.14 16.09 1.72
N ILE A 22 -13.85 16.37 1.52
CA ILE A 22 -13.14 15.85 0.36
C ILE A 22 -13.10 14.33 0.59
N PRO A 23 -13.72 13.50 -0.26
CA PRO A 23 -13.40 12.08 -0.23
C PRO A 23 -11.92 12.00 -0.59
N ALA A 24 -11.09 11.60 0.38
CA ALA A 24 -9.80 11.04 0.05
C ALA A 24 -10.12 9.77 -0.75
N GLU A 25 -10.12 9.88 -2.08
CA GLU A 25 -9.86 8.73 -2.93
C GLU A 25 -8.54 8.18 -2.41
N SER A 26 -8.65 7.09 -1.64
CA SER A 26 -7.50 6.29 -1.29
C SER A 26 -7.04 5.73 -2.63
N ALA A 27 -6.14 6.45 -3.31
CA ALA A 27 -5.34 5.89 -4.36
C ALA A 27 -4.67 4.67 -3.71
N VAL A 28 -5.19 3.49 -4.05
CA VAL A 28 -4.63 2.22 -3.62
C VAL A 28 -3.26 2.16 -4.30
N ALA A 29 -2.25 2.67 -3.61
CA ALA A 29 -0.87 2.61 -4.07
C ALA A 29 -0.52 1.16 -4.42
N CYS A 30 0.37 0.97 -5.39
CA CYS A 30 0.78 -0.36 -5.82
C CYS A 30 1.27 -1.17 -4.60
N PRO A 31 0.65 -2.32 -4.27
CA PRO A 31 0.97 -3.07 -3.05
C PRO A 31 2.37 -3.69 -3.08
N PHE A 32 3.07 -3.59 -4.21
CA PHE A 32 4.41 -4.13 -4.43
C PHE A 32 5.51 -3.06 -4.34
N CYS A 33 5.19 -1.78 -4.37
CA CYS A 33 6.18 -0.71 -4.41
C CYS A 33 6.80 -0.45 -3.03
N SER A 34 8.11 -0.14 -3.02
CA SER A 34 8.82 0.36 -1.83
C SER A 34 8.27 1.72 -1.38
N ALA A 35 8.69 2.19 -0.19
CA ALA A 35 8.39 3.55 0.27
C ALA A 35 8.70 4.57 -0.84
N THR A 36 7.66 5.21 -1.36
CA THR A 36 7.75 6.19 -2.44
C THR A 36 8.24 7.51 -1.88
N ALA A 37 9.04 8.23 -2.66
CA ALA A 37 9.25 9.65 -2.39
C ALA A 37 8.09 10.46 -2.97
N GLN A 38 8.02 11.72 -2.57
CA GLN A 38 7.19 12.70 -3.27
C GLN A 38 7.73 12.88 -4.69
N THR A 39 6.87 12.75 -5.69
CA THR A 39 7.20 13.02 -7.10
C THR A 39 7.39 14.52 -7.33
N PHE A 40 8.10 14.91 -8.39
CA PHE A 40 8.21 16.33 -8.77
C PHE A 40 6.85 16.94 -9.08
N THR A 41 5.90 16.16 -9.58
CA THR A 41 4.55 16.67 -9.85
C THR A 41 3.79 16.96 -8.57
N GLU A 42 3.88 16.07 -7.57
CA GLU A 42 3.35 16.35 -6.24
C GLU A 42 4.05 17.54 -5.58
N GLU A 43 5.37 17.65 -5.72
CA GLU A 43 6.13 18.79 -5.21
C GLU A 43 5.65 20.09 -5.87
N PHE A 44 5.62 20.15 -7.21
CA PHE A 44 5.17 21.34 -7.94
C PHE A 44 3.72 21.70 -7.63
N ASN A 45 2.85 20.72 -7.37
CA ASN A 45 1.48 20.97 -6.94
C ASN A 45 1.42 21.59 -5.54
N ALA A 46 2.26 21.13 -4.61
CA ALA A 46 2.34 21.66 -3.24
C ALA A 46 2.98 23.06 -3.18
N MET A 47 3.90 23.38 -4.10
CA MET A 47 4.65 24.64 -4.10
C MET A 47 3.90 25.79 -4.78
N LYS A 48 4.21 27.03 -4.40
CA LYS A 48 3.65 28.25 -5.02
C LYS A 48 4.49 28.73 -6.19
N VAL A 49 5.80 28.56 -6.09
CA VAL A 49 6.76 28.92 -7.13
C VAL A 49 7.72 27.75 -7.36
N ALA A 50 8.07 27.52 -8.62
CA ALA A 50 9.13 26.59 -9.02
C ALA A 50 9.88 27.21 -10.19
N VAL A 51 11.22 27.25 -10.11
CA VAL A 51 12.07 27.91 -11.10
C VAL A 51 13.35 27.14 -11.36
N ILE A 52 13.88 27.28 -12.57
CA ILE A 52 15.27 26.96 -12.86
C ILE A 52 16.08 28.26 -12.76
N ALA A 53 17.08 28.27 -11.89
CA ALA A 53 17.92 29.43 -11.65
C ALA A 53 19.40 29.04 -11.72
N LYS A 54 20.26 29.91 -12.26
CA LYS A 54 21.70 29.71 -12.26
C LYS A 54 22.32 30.31 -11.01
N LEU A 55 23.34 29.67 -10.45
CA LEU A 55 24.13 30.24 -9.37
C LEU A 55 24.86 31.50 -9.86
N SER A 56 24.52 32.68 -9.31
CA SER A 56 25.08 33.97 -9.73
C SER A 56 26.09 34.54 -8.75
N ALA A 57 25.98 34.19 -7.46
CA ALA A 57 27.01 34.47 -6.46
C ALA A 57 27.03 33.38 -5.38
N VAL A 58 28.23 32.91 -5.02
CA VAL A 58 28.42 32.01 -3.87
C VAL A 58 28.18 32.75 -2.56
N ALA A 59 27.81 32.01 -1.52
CA ALA A 59 27.59 32.60 -0.22
C ALA A 59 28.90 33.17 0.36
N PRO A 60 28.87 34.33 1.06
CA PRO A 60 30.05 34.87 1.70
C PRO A 60 30.63 33.89 2.73
N GLU A 61 31.94 33.86 2.91
CA GLU A 61 32.56 33.10 3.99
C GLU A 61 32.03 33.57 5.35
N GLN A 62 31.49 32.66 6.16
CA GLN A 62 31.10 32.98 7.53
C GLN A 62 32.34 33.19 8.38
N THR A 63 32.53 34.42 8.84
CA THR A 63 33.71 34.83 9.63
C THR A 63 33.46 34.83 11.13
N ALA A 64 32.20 34.74 11.59
CA ALA A 64 31.81 34.77 13.01
C ALA A 64 30.85 33.64 13.41
N LYS A 65 31.03 33.09 14.62
CA LYS A 65 30.10 32.12 15.23
C LYS A 65 28.84 32.87 15.71
N GLY A 66 27.70 32.59 15.10
CA GLY A 66 26.38 33.10 15.54
C GLY A 66 25.54 33.78 14.46
N ASP A 67 26.08 33.98 13.26
CA ASP A 67 25.36 34.58 12.14
C ASP A 67 24.35 33.62 11.49
N ASP A 68 23.34 34.20 10.83
CA ASP A 68 22.41 33.47 9.98
C ASP A 68 23.18 32.59 8.97
N PRO A 69 22.69 31.37 8.68
CA PRO A 69 23.36 30.46 7.78
C PRO A 69 23.54 31.09 6.39
N PRO A 70 24.70 30.88 5.74
CA PRO A 70 25.11 31.69 4.60
C PRO A 70 24.23 31.39 3.39
N LYS A 71 23.76 32.45 2.71
CA LYS A 71 22.89 32.36 1.54
C LYS A 71 23.66 32.67 0.27
N ALA A 72 23.40 31.90 -0.77
CA ALA A 72 23.91 32.16 -2.12
C ALA A 72 22.82 32.85 -2.96
N LYS A 73 23.24 33.53 -4.03
CA LYS A 73 22.33 34.20 -4.97
C LYS A 73 22.21 33.41 -6.26
N PHE A 74 20.99 33.33 -6.76
CA PHE A 74 20.63 32.65 -7.99
C PHE A 74 19.82 33.57 -8.88
N GLU A 75 20.10 33.58 -10.18
CA GLU A 75 19.34 34.35 -11.17
C GLU A 75 18.37 33.42 -11.90
N ILE A 76 17.08 33.76 -11.90
CA ILE A 76 16.03 32.95 -12.53
C ILE A 76 16.22 32.94 -14.04
N LEU A 77 16.38 31.74 -14.62
CA LEU A 77 16.51 31.53 -16.05
C LEU A 77 15.20 31.08 -16.70
N GLN A 78 14.41 30.28 -15.97
CA GLN A 78 13.16 29.71 -16.48
C GLN A 78 12.13 29.59 -15.36
N LEU A 79 10.88 29.89 -15.68
CA LEU A 79 9.73 29.68 -14.80
C LEU A 79 9.12 28.31 -15.08
N ILE A 80 8.96 27.50 -14.02
CA ILE A 80 8.18 26.26 -14.04
C ILE A 80 6.76 26.56 -13.53
N LYS A 81 6.64 27.33 -12.43
CA LYS A 81 5.36 27.75 -11.81
C LYS A 81 5.52 29.09 -11.09
N GLY A 82 4.45 29.89 -11.00
CA GLY A 82 4.38 31.09 -10.15
C GLY A 82 4.78 32.41 -10.83
N GLY A 83 4.48 32.57 -12.12
CA GLY A 83 4.82 33.77 -12.90
C GLY A 83 4.11 35.05 -12.44
N GLU A 84 3.09 34.93 -11.60
CA GLU A 84 2.42 36.03 -10.90
C GLU A 84 3.18 36.52 -9.65
N LEU A 85 4.15 35.74 -9.18
CA LEU A 85 4.97 36.02 -8.00
C LEU A 85 6.41 36.41 -8.36
N VAL A 86 6.99 35.82 -9.42
CA VAL A 86 8.38 36.06 -9.84
C VAL A 86 8.51 36.14 -11.36
N LYS A 87 9.62 36.71 -11.85
CA LYS A 87 9.93 36.88 -13.27
C LYS A 87 11.33 36.35 -13.60
N ILE A 88 11.53 36.03 -14.88
CA ILE A 88 12.86 35.70 -15.41
C ILE A 88 13.80 36.90 -15.18
N GLY A 89 15.01 36.62 -14.70
CA GLY A 89 16.01 37.62 -14.32
C GLY A 89 15.94 38.06 -12.86
N ASP A 90 14.89 37.71 -12.11
CA ASP A 90 14.84 38.02 -10.68
C ASP A 90 15.93 37.24 -9.92
N SER A 91 16.39 37.82 -8.81
CA SER A 91 17.38 37.20 -7.91
C SER A 91 16.67 36.44 -6.78
N VAL A 92 17.02 35.17 -6.61
CA VAL A 92 16.63 34.32 -5.48
C VAL A 92 17.81 34.21 -4.52
N GLU A 93 17.56 34.36 -3.22
CA GLU A 93 18.58 34.21 -2.18
C GLU A 93 18.14 33.14 -1.17
N THR A 94 18.89 32.05 -1.09
CA THR A 94 18.53 30.88 -0.28
C THR A 94 19.77 30.15 0.24
N LEU A 95 19.57 29.26 1.21
CA LEU A 95 20.61 28.46 1.82
C LEU A 95 21.22 27.50 0.80
N TYR A 96 22.54 27.55 0.68
CA TYR A 96 23.29 26.70 -0.24
C TYR A 96 24.60 26.27 0.42
N PHE A 97 24.81 24.97 0.50
CA PHE A 97 25.97 24.35 1.18
C PHE A 97 26.91 23.64 0.20
N GLY A 98 26.72 23.81 -1.11
CA GLY A 98 27.52 23.15 -2.13
C GLY A 98 28.67 24.00 -2.65
N ASP A 99 29.47 23.40 -3.53
CA ASP A 99 30.71 23.94 -4.11
C ASP A 99 30.63 24.09 -5.66
N ARG A 100 29.40 24.10 -6.20
CA ARG A 100 29.17 24.14 -7.64
C ARG A 100 29.57 25.49 -8.24
N LYS A 101 29.89 25.48 -9.53
CA LYS A 101 30.42 26.67 -10.22
C LYS A 101 29.31 27.67 -10.51
N LEU A 102 29.71 28.94 -10.59
CA LEU A 102 28.83 30.00 -11.09
C LEU A 102 28.32 29.65 -12.49
N GLY A 103 27.06 29.97 -12.75
CA GLY A 103 26.35 29.69 -13.99
C GLY A 103 25.68 28.32 -14.05
N GLU A 104 25.98 27.39 -13.13
CA GLU A 104 25.33 26.08 -13.13
C GLU A 104 23.86 26.17 -12.69
N PRO A 105 22.95 25.38 -13.31
CA PRO A 105 21.52 25.48 -13.07
C PRO A 105 21.04 24.64 -11.89
N PHE A 106 20.04 25.16 -11.20
CA PHE A 106 19.38 24.55 -10.05
C PHE A 106 17.87 24.66 -10.19
N LEU A 107 17.16 23.62 -9.75
CA LEU A 107 15.75 23.70 -9.41
C LEU A 107 15.63 24.34 -8.01
N ILE A 108 14.82 25.40 -7.91
CA ILE A 108 14.48 26.03 -6.63
C ILE A 108 12.96 26.16 -6.56
N THR A 109 12.39 25.70 -5.45
CA THR A 109 10.95 25.75 -5.18
C THR A 109 10.67 26.70 -4.02
N GLY A 110 9.44 27.19 -3.91
CA GLY A 110 9.07 28.16 -2.88
C GLY A 110 7.61 28.11 -2.48
N VAL A 111 7.36 28.41 -1.20
CA VAL A 111 6.04 28.59 -0.60
C VAL A 111 5.87 30.02 -0.11
N LEU A 112 4.64 30.48 0.09
CA LEU A 112 4.40 31.78 0.72
C LEU A 112 4.70 31.69 2.22
N ALA A 113 5.39 32.70 2.77
CA ALA A 113 5.75 32.74 4.18
C ALA A 113 4.53 32.75 5.10
N ASP A 114 3.47 33.46 4.69
CA ASP A 114 2.16 33.40 5.33
C ASP A 114 1.07 33.30 4.25
N PRO A 115 0.32 32.19 4.18
CA PRO A 115 -0.73 32.01 3.18
C PRO A 115 -1.96 32.92 3.39
N ASN A 116 -2.10 33.58 4.55
CA ASN A 116 -3.23 34.44 4.91
C ASN A 116 -2.91 35.94 4.88
N LEU A 117 -1.64 36.33 4.67
CA LEU A 117 -1.23 37.73 4.54
C LEU A 117 -1.11 38.14 3.07
N VAL A 118 -1.17 39.45 2.83
CA VAL A 118 -0.99 40.07 1.51
C VAL A 118 0.48 40.09 1.09
N SER A 119 1.42 39.76 1.99
CA SER A 119 2.85 39.76 1.68
C SER A 119 3.18 38.64 0.68
N LYS A 120 3.77 39.03 -0.46
CA LYS A 120 4.27 38.11 -1.49
C LYS A 120 5.64 37.53 -1.13
N GLU A 121 5.95 37.39 0.16
CA GLU A 121 7.23 36.88 0.60
C GLU A 121 7.29 35.37 0.39
N ILE A 122 8.35 34.91 -0.28
CA ILE A 122 8.55 33.50 -0.63
C ILE A 122 9.64 32.93 0.27
N LEU A 123 9.32 31.83 0.94
CA LEU A 123 10.30 30.96 1.58
C LEU A 123 10.79 29.95 0.55
N TRP A 124 12.06 30.11 0.16
CA TRP A 124 12.72 29.28 -0.83
C TRP A 124 13.28 27.99 -0.23
N SER A 125 13.23 26.91 -0.99
CA SER A 125 13.87 25.64 -0.67
C SER A 125 15.39 25.70 -0.86
N THR A 126 16.07 24.67 -0.37
CA THR A 126 17.48 24.44 -0.69
C THR A 126 17.60 24.08 -2.17
N PRO A 127 18.47 24.76 -2.95
CA PRO A 127 18.62 24.52 -4.39
C PRO A 127 19.04 23.09 -4.70
N LEU A 128 18.32 22.44 -5.62
CA LEU A 128 18.66 21.13 -6.15
C LEU A 128 19.41 21.30 -7.49
N PRO A 129 20.67 20.84 -7.61
CA PRO A 129 21.37 20.92 -8.89
C PRO A 129 20.67 20.07 -9.94
N VAL A 130 20.56 20.59 -11.17
CA VAL A 130 19.90 19.88 -12.28
C VAL A 130 20.82 19.80 -13.49
N SER A 131 20.74 18.69 -14.23
CA SER A 131 21.38 18.54 -15.53
C SER A 131 20.54 19.22 -16.64
N PRO A 132 21.10 19.49 -17.84
CA PRO A 132 20.29 19.93 -18.98
C PRO A 132 19.14 18.95 -19.30
N ARG A 133 19.40 17.64 -19.19
CA ARG A 133 18.39 16.58 -19.38
C ARG A 133 17.28 16.66 -18.34
N ALA A 134 17.63 16.94 -17.08
CA ALA A 134 16.67 17.18 -16.01
C ALA A 134 15.80 18.41 -16.27
N ILE A 135 16.35 19.50 -16.79
CA ILE A 135 15.56 20.70 -17.14
C ILE A 135 14.53 20.36 -18.23
N GLU A 136 14.93 19.63 -19.27
CA GLU A 136 14.01 19.17 -20.32
C GLU A 136 12.90 18.28 -19.75
N TYR A 137 13.25 17.32 -18.89
CA TYR A 137 12.31 16.44 -18.22
C TYR A 137 11.30 17.21 -17.35
N LEU A 138 11.76 18.07 -16.46
CA LEU A 138 10.91 18.86 -15.57
C LEU A 138 9.98 19.80 -16.34
N THR A 139 10.47 20.38 -17.45
CA THR A 139 9.64 21.19 -18.35
C THR A 139 8.57 20.34 -19.02
N LYS A 140 8.91 19.12 -19.42
CA LYS A 140 7.98 18.20 -20.06
C LYS A 140 6.88 17.73 -19.12
N LEU A 141 7.19 17.51 -17.83
CA LEU A 141 6.22 17.12 -16.80
C LEU A 141 5.00 18.05 -16.73
N LEU A 142 5.20 19.37 -16.90
CA LEU A 142 4.13 20.37 -16.87
C LEU A 142 3.11 20.22 -18.02
N THR A 143 3.50 19.53 -19.09
CA THR A 143 2.65 19.32 -20.27
C THR A 143 1.87 18.01 -20.22
N LEU A 144 2.16 17.16 -19.24
CA LEU A 144 1.52 15.85 -19.10
C LEU A 144 0.17 15.99 -18.40
N PRO A 145 -0.78 15.07 -18.68
CA PRO A 145 -1.95 14.91 -17.84
C PRO A 145 -1.57 14.68 -16.37
N ALA A 146 -2.48 15.03 -15.46
CA ALA A 146 -2.27 14.86 -14.03
C ALA A 146 -2.08 13.37 -13.63
N SER A 147 -2.71 12.46 -14.37
CA SER A 147 -2.62 11.01 -14.15
C SER A 147 -2.97 10.24 -15.44
N GLY A 148 -2.83 8.92 -15.43
CA GLY A 148 -3.29 8.03 -16.51
C GLY A 148 -2.19 7.51 -17.45
N ALA A 149 -2.60 6.70 -18.42
CA ALA A 149 -1.67 5.95 -19.28
C ALA A 149 -0.75 6.81 -20.14
N GLU A 150 -1.19 8.00 -20.58
CA GLU A 150 -0.34 8.90 -21.38
C GLU A 150 0.83 9.44 -20.56
N ARG A 151 0.58 9.77 -19.30
CA ARG A 151 1.61 10.18 -18.34
C ARG A 151 2.59 9.03 -18.11
N LEU A 152 2.08 7.83 -17.81
CA LEU A 152 2.93 6.66 -17.57
C LEU A 152 3.73 6.24 -18.81
N ALA A 153 3.22 6.47 -20.02
CA ALA A 153 3.97 6.23 -21.25
C ALA A 153 5.22 7.12 -21.34
N PHE A 154 5.12 8.37 -20.88
CA PHE A 154 6.28 9.24 -20.77
C PHE A 154 7.25 8.74 -19.69
N MET A 155 6.73 8.45 -18.48
CA MET A 155 7.56 7.99 -17.36
C MET A 155 8.32 6.70 -17.68
N GLN A 156 7.72 5.78 -18.45
CA GLN A 156 8.35 4.51 -18.83
C GLN A 156 9.69 4.72 -19.53
N MET A 157 9.84 5.81 -20.29
CA MET A 157 11.09 6.11 -21.02
C MET A 157 12.25 6.47 -20.08
N HIS A 158 11.97 6.71 -18.81
CA HIS A 158 12.92 7.19 -17.82
C HIS A 158 13.18 6.22 -16.66
N LEU A 159 12.50 5.06 -16.59
CA LEU A 159 12.62 4.11 -15.44
C LEU A 159 14.04 3.62 -15.12
N GLU A 160 14.91 3.57 -16.14
CA GLU A 160 16.35 3.26 -15.98
C GLU A 160 17.21 4.34 -16.67
N ASP A 161 16.81 5.61 -16.52
CA ASP A 161 17.60 6.74 -17.01
C ASP A 161 18.96 6.81 -16.29
N ALA A 162 19.99 7.26 -17.01
CA ALA A 162 21.33 7.45 -16.43
C ALA A 162 21.36 8.63 -15.45
N ASP A 163 20.43 9.58 -15.59
CA ASP A 163 20.17 10.59 -14.57
C ASP A 163 19.24 10.01 -13.50
N GLU A 164 19.83 9.65 -12.35
CA GLU A 164 19.11 9.00 -11.24
C GLU A 164 17.93 9.84 -10.72
N MET A 165 17.96 11.17 -10.91
CA MET A 165 16.84 12.04 -10.55
C MET A 165 15.59 11.70 -11.37
N LEU A 166 15.75 11.43 -12.66
CA LEU A 166 14.67 11.08 -13.59
C LEU A 166 14.21 9.64 -13.34
N ALA A 167 15.16 8.72 -13.16
CA ALA A 167 14.84 7.31 -12.90
C ALA A 167 14.03 7.12 -11.62
N ARG A 168 14.40 7.85 -10.57
CA ARG A 168 13.66 7.83 -9.32
C ARG A 168 12.26 8.42 -9.44
N ASP A 169 12.14 9.62 -10.02
CA ASP A 169 10.83 10.26 -10.20
C ASP A 169 9.89 9.42 -11.06
N ALA A 170 10.39 8.87 -12.17
CA ALA A 170 9.63 7.97 -13.03
C ALA A 170 9.15 6.71 -12.28
N TYR A 171 10.00 6.11 -11.44
CA TYR A 171 9.60 4.97 -10.62
C TYR A 171 8.51 5.36 -9.60
N ASP A 172 8.68 6.49 -8.91
CA ASP A 172 7.73 6.97 -7.90
C ASP A 172 6.36 7.31 -8.53
N GLU A 173 6.35 7.83 -9.76
CA GLU A 173 5.13 8.05 -10.56
C GLU A 173 4.39 6.75 -10.89
N PHE A 174 5.12 5.67 -11.23
CA PHE A 174 4.52 4.35 -11.41
C PHE A 174 4.03 3.76 -10.08
N ALA A 175 4.76 3.97 -9.00
CA ALA A 175 4.43 3.42 -7.69
C ALA A 175 3.16 4.03 -7.10
N GLY A 176 2.94 5.33 -7.33
CA GLY A 176 1.71 6.04 -6.96
C GLY A 176 0.53 5.80 -7.91
N ALA A 177 0.75 5.23 -9.09
CA ALA A 177 -0.29 5.06 -10.09
C ALA A 177 -1.29 3.94 -9.73
N PRO A 178 -2.61 4.16 -9.91
CA PRO A 178 -3.60 3.10 -9.79
C PRO A 178 -3.35 1.98 -10.79
N TYR A 179 -3.52 0.72 -10.38
CA TYR A 179 -3.28 -0.45 -11.24
C TYR A 179 -4.08 -0.41 -12.56
N ALA A 180 -5.30 0.15 -12.54
CA ALA A 180 -6.11 0.37 -13.75
C ALA A 180 -5.38 1.24 -14.79
N ALA A 181 -4.73 2.33 -14.39
CA ALA A 181 -3.98 3.20 -15.28
C ALA A 181 -2.74 2.49 -15.86
N VAL A 182 -2.08 1.64 -15.06
CA VAL A 182 -0.95 0.84 -15.54
C VAL A 182 -1.42 -0.19 -16.58
N LYS A 183 -2.60 -0.81 -16.40
CA LYS A 183 -3.19 -1.73 -17.40
C LYS A 183 -3.49 -1.05 -18.72
N GLU A 184 -3.96 0.19 -18.71
CA GLU A 184 -4.21 0.99 -19.92
C GLU A 184 -2.94 1.24 -20.75
N LEU A 185 -1.76 1.21 -20.11
CA LEU A 185 -0.47 1.36 -20.79
C LEU A 185 -0.09 0.14 -21.65
N LYS A 186 -0.78 -1.01 -21.54
CA LYS A 186 -0.42 -2.30 -22.17
C LYS A 186 0.10 -2.20 -23.60
N SER A 187 -0.59 -1.46 -24.48
CA SER A 187 -0.25 -1.37 -25.90
C SER A 187 1.03 -0.55 -26.19
N LYS A 188 1.52 0.20 -25.20
CA LYS A 188 2.70 1.06 -25.28
C LYS A 188 3.90 0.51 -24.48
N MET A 189 3.74 -0.64 -23.82
CA MET A 189 4.81 -1.28 -23.07
C MET A 189 5.79 -1.99 -24.01
N ASP A 190 7.09 -1.83 -23.76
CA ASP A 190 8.13 -2.59 -24.46
C ASP A 190 8.42 -3.90 -23.71
N HIS A 191 7.76 -4.97 -24.14
CA HIS A 191 7.92 -6.31 -23.57
C HIS A 191 9.39 -6.76 -23.55
N LYS A 192 10.14 -6.53 -24.64
CA LYS A 192 11.53 -6.99 -24.75
C LYS A 192 12.44 -6.26 -23.77
N GLN A 193 12.25 -4.96 -23.61
CA GLN A 193 12.99 -4.15 -22.65
C GLN A 193 12.69 -4.58 -21.21
N ILE A 194 11.42 -4.80 -20.88
CA ILE A 194 10.98 -5.26 -19.56
C ILE A 194 11.60 -6.62 -19.23
N VAL A 195 11.56 -7.58 -20.15
CA VAL A 195 12.21 -8.90 -19.97
C VAL A 195 13.72 -8.75 -19.80
N THR A 196 14.36 -7.83 -20.53
CA THR A 196 15.80 -7.55 -20.38
C THR A 196 16.13 -7.03 -18.97
N TRP A 197 15.34 -6.09 -18.45
CA TRP A 197 15.52 -5.58 -17.08
C TRP A 197 15.26 -6.66 -16.02
N ILE A 198 14.24 -7.49 -16.19
CA ILE A 198 13.93 -8.60 -15.27
C ILE A 198 15.09 -9.60 -15.17
N ASN A 199 15.82 -9.83 -16.26
CA ASN A 199 16.96 -10.75 -16.30
C ASN A 199 18.27 -10.12 -15.83
N ASN A 200 18.32 -8.80 -15.60
CA ASN A 200 19.52 -8.13 -15.14
C ASN A 200 19.63 -8.21 -13.60
N PRO A 201 20.63 -8.92 -13.04
CA PRO A 201 20.78 -9.07 -11.59
C PRO A 201 21.19 -7.78 -10.86
N GLU A 202 21.63 -6.75 -11.58
CA GLU A 202 22.02 -5.46 -11.02
C GLU A 202 20.84 -4.51 -10.82
N ILE A 203 19.67 -4.83 -11.37
CA ILE A 203 18.45 -4.05 -11.14
C ILE A 203 18.00 -4.25 -9.69
N PRO A 204 17.82 -3.17 -8.91
CA PRO A 204 17.35 -3.26 -7.54
C PRO A 204 16.01 -3.99 -7.44
N GLY A 205 15.82 -4.77 -6.37
CA GLY A 205 14.59 -5.54 -6.15
C GLY A 205 13.31 -4.68 -6.14
N SER A 206 13.40 -3.41 -5.71
CA SER A 206 12.29 -2.44 -5.79
C SER A 206 11.85 -2.15 -7.23
N ARG A 207 12.80 -1.83 -8.12
CA ARG A 207 12.51 -1.60 -9.56
C ARG A 207 12.06 -2.88 -10.25
N ARG A 208 12.71 -4.02 -9.93
CA ARG A 208 12.35 -5.33 -10.49
C ARG A 208 10.89 -5.71 -10.21
N ARG A 209 10.34 -5.31 -9.04
CA ARG A 209 8.92 -5.51 -8.71
C ARG A 209 7.99 -4.83 -9.70
N LEU A 210 8.28 -3.57 -10.06
CA LEU A 210 7.51 -2.85 -11.07
C LEU A 210 7.57 -3.57 -12.43
N TYR A 211 8.74 -4.07 -12.82
CA TYR A 211 8.89 -4.78 -14.09
C TYR A 211 8.10 -6.08 -14.16
N PHE A 212 7.99 -6.83 -13.05
CA PHE A 212 7.09 -7.98 -13.00
C PHE A 212 5.62 -7.57 -13.14
N VAL A 213 5.19 -6.46 -12.52
CA VAL A 213 3.83 -5.94 -12.70
C VAL A 213 3.56 -5.57 -14.17
N MET A 214 4.50 -4.88 -14.82
CA MET A 214 4.39 -4.50 -16.23
C MET A 214 4.39 -5.74 -17.14
N LEU A 215 5.25 -6.74 -16.87
CA LEU A 215 5.26 -7.99 -17.59
C LEU A 215 3.95 -8.77 -17.43
N GLY A 216 3.32 -8.75 -16.26
CA GLY A 216 2.00 -9.34 -16.07
C GLY A 216 0.92 -8.72 -16.97
N ILE A 217 1.10 -7.46 -17.39
CA ILE A 217 0.15 -6.73 -18.23
C ILE A 217 0.43 -6.97 -19.73
N CYS A 218 1.68 -6.78 -20.17
CA CYS A 218 2.06 -6.85 -21.58
C CYS A 218 2.59 -8.22 -22.03
N GLY A 219 2.91 -9.11 -21.09
CA GLY A 219 3.45 -10.44 -21.35
C GLY A 219 2.42 -11.47 -21.75
N SER A 220 2.89 -12.71 -21.84
CA SER A 220 2.10 -13.86 -22.28
C SER A 220 2.50 -15.13 -21.53
N PRO A 221 1.73 -16.24 -21.66
CA PRO A 221 2.12 -17.53 -21.08
C PRO A 221 3.52 -18.02 -21.49
N ALA A 222 4.09 -17.52 -22.60
CA ALA A 222 5.44 -17.87 -23.02
C ALA A 222 6.53 -17.36 -22.05
N ASP A 223 6.24 -16.36 -21.22
CA ASP A 223 7.17 -15.83 -20.21
C ASP A 223 7.17 -16.68 -18.92
N ALA A 224 6.17 -17.55 -18.73
CA ALA A 224 5.98 -18.32 -17.50
C ALA A 224 7.16 -19.25 -17.15
N PRO A 225 7.83 -19.95 -18.10
CA PRO A 225 8.98 -20.79 -17.78
C PRO A 225 10.14 -20.02 -17.13
N MET A 226 10.40 -18.77 -17.58
CA MET A 226 11.42 -17.90 -16.98
C MET A 226 11.06 -17.56 -15.53
N LEU A 227 9.81 -17.13 -15.30
CA LEU A 227 9.33 -16.78 -13.97
C LEU A 227 9.37 -17.98 -13.01
N GLU A 228 8.97 -19.15 -13.48
CA GLU A 228 9.02 -20.39 -12.71
C GLU A 228 10.45 -20.81 -12.37
N GLY A 229 11.40 -20.59 -13.30
CA GLY A 229 12.82 -20.75 -13.03
C GLY A 229 13.30 -19.89 -11.87
N PHE A 230 12.91 -18.61 -11.83
CA PHE A 230 13.24 -17.72 -10.71
C PHE A 230 12.58 -18.15 -9.40
N MET A 231 11.31 -18.58 -9.41
CA MET A 231 10.62 -19.08 -8.21
C MET A 231 11.35 -20.26 -7.57
N LYS A 232 11.84 -21.19 -8.41
CA LYS A 232 12.55 -22.40 -7.97
C LYS A 232 14.01 -22.16 -7.59
N SER A 233 14.55 -20.98 -7.89
CA SER A 233 15.95 -20.67 -7.66
C SER A 233 16.29 -20.61 -6.17
N THR A 234 17.48 -21.11 -5.83
CA THR A 234 18.08 -20.95 -4.50
C THR A 234 18.80 -19.60 -4.36
N ASP A 235 19.06 -18.90 -5.47
CA ASP A 235 19.67 -17.57 -5.47
C ASP A 235 18.65 -16.50 -5.04
N ARG A 236 18.97 -15.82 -3.92
CA ARG A 236 18.15 -14.73 -3.38
C ARG A 236 18.04 -13.54 -4.33
N LYS A 237 19.05 -13.26 -5.17
CA LYS A 237 18.97 -12.19 -6.18
C LYS A 237 17.92 -12.51 -7.24
N GLN A 238 17.85 -13.76 -7.70
CA GLN A 238 16.82 -14.19 -8.65
C GLN A 238 15.41 -14.14 -8.07
N LYS A 239 15.26 -14.30 -6.75
CA LYS A 239 13.98 -14.13 -6.03
C LYS A 239 13.71 -12.70 -5.55
N ALA A 240 14.53 -11.72 -5.92
CA ALA A 240 14.28 -10.33 -5.56
C ALA A 240 12.94 -9.86 -6.16
N GLY A 241 12.01 -9.43 -5.30
CA GLY A 241 10.64 -9.08 -5.72
C GLY A 241 9.69 -10.26 -5.86
N LEU A 242 9.90 -11.35 -5.09
CA LEU A 242 9.17 -12.60 -5.23
C LEU A 242 7.64 -12.49 -5.24
N ASP A 243 7.06 -11.58 -4.46
CA ASP A 243 5.62 -11.33 -4.44
C ASP A 243 5.08 -10.86 -5.80
N SER A 244 5.69 -9.83 -6.38
CA SER A 244 5.35 -9.34 -7.71
C SER A 244 5.66 -10.36 -8.81
N LEU A 245 6.70 -11.18 -8.61
CA LEU A 245 7.08 -12.27 -9.51
C LEU A 245 6.00 -13.36 -9.54
N ILE A 246 5.55 -13.82 -8.37
CA ILE A 246 4.46 -14.78 -8.23
C ILE A 246 3.16 -14.17 -8.79
N ALA A 247 2.89 -12.89 -8.51
CA ALA A 247 1.73 -12.21 -9.03
C ALA A 247 1.74 -12.15 -10.56
N CYS A 248 2.90 -11.84 -11.18
CA CYS A 248 3.10 -11.88 -12.63
C CYS A 248 2.85 -13.29 -13.18
N TYR A 249 3.48 -14.31 -12.59
CA TYR A 249 3.30 -15.71 -13.01
C TYR A 249 1.82 -16.14 -13.01
N LEU A 250 1.10 -15.83 -11.93
CA LEU A 250 -0.33 -16.09 -11.80
C LEU A 250 -1.19 -15.22 -12.74
N THR A 251 -0.76 -14.01 -13.07
CA THR A 251 -1.44 -13.18 -14.09
C THR A 251 -1.40 -13.84 -15.46
N LEU A 252 -0.25 -14.43 -15.81
CA LEU A 252 -0.03 -15.04 -17.12
C LEU A 252 -0.67 -16.42 -17.26
N LEU A 253 -0.75 -17.20 -16.18
CA LEU A 253 -1.28 -18.57 -16.22
C LEU A 253 -2.69 -18.73 -15.63
N GLY A 254 -3.18 -17.74 -14.88
CA GLY A 254 -4.39 -17.85 -14.09
C GLY A 254 -4.33 -19.01 -13.11
N GLU A 255 -5.45 -19.72 -12.95
CA GLU A 255 -5.60 -20.85 -12.02
C GLU A 255 -4.59 -21.98 -12.26
N LYS A 256 -4.10 -22.16 -13.50
CA LYS A 256 -3.13 -23.21 -13.84
C LYS A 256 -1.78 -23.02 -13.16
N GLY A 257 -1.44 -21.80 -12.74
CA GLY A 257 -0.19 -21.51 -12.03
C GLY A 257 -0.25 -21.79 -10.53
N LEU A 258 -1.44 -21.88 -9.93
CA LEU A 258 -1.59 -22.05 -8.48
C LEU A 258 -0.88 -23.28 -7.90
N PRO A 259 -0.94 -24.48 -8.53
CA PRO A 259 -0.28 -25.66 -7.97
C PRO A 259 1.22 -25.44 -7.69
N ALA A 260 1.95 -24.78 -8.59
CA ALA A 260 3.37 -24.49 -8.39
C ALA A 260 3.61 -23.57 -7.19
N VAL A 261 2.80 -22.52 -7.04
CA VAL A 261 2.89 -21.56 -5.92
C VAL A 261 2.55 -22.23 -4.59
N GLU A 262 1.48 -23.04 -4.59
CA GLU A 262 1.06 -23.79 -3.41
C GLU A 262 2.12 -24.78 -2.95
N ASP A 263 2.69 -25.54 -3.88
CA ASP A 263 3.67 -26.57 -3.57
C ASP A 263 5.01 -25.96 -3.11
N LEU A 264 5.43 -24.84 -3.71
CA LEU A 264 6.69 -24.18 -3.36
C LEU A 264 6.63 -23.44 -2.02
N TYR A 265 5.53 -22.74 -1.73
CA TYR A 265 5.49 -21.73 -0.67
C TYR A 265 4.44 -21.94 0.42
N LEU A 266 3.32 -22.63 0.12
CA LEU A 266 2.22 -22.77 1.08
C LEU A 266 2.24 -24.14 1.78
N LYS A 267 2.24 -25.23 1.01
CA LYS A 267 2.29 -26.62 1.50
C LYS A 267 3.68 -27.00 2.01
N ASN A 268 4.73 -26.38 1.47
CA ASN A 268 6.10 -26.64 1.87
C ASN A 268 6.37 -26.06 3.27
N ALA A 269 6.39 -26.94 4.28
CA ALA A 269 6.67 -26.56 5.66
C ALA A 269 8.08 -25.95 5.85
N SER A 270 9.02 -26.26 4.95
CA SER A 270 10.39 -25.73 4.96
C SER A 270 10.55 -24.42 4.17
N ALA A 271 9.48 -23.91 3.55
CA ALA A 271 9.53 -22.63 2.87
C ALA A 271 9.82 -21.51 3.88
N ASP A 272 10.78 -20.65 3.53
CA ASP A 272 11.15 -19.49 4.34
C ASP A 272 9.95 -18.56 4.59
N TYR A 273 9.94 -17.90 5.75
CA TYR A 273 8.88 -16.97 6.14
C TYR A 273 8.67 -15.88 5.08
N ALA A 274 9.74 -15.26 4.58
CA ALA A 274 9.63 -14.15 3.63
C ALA A 274 9.10 -14.62 2.27
N ASP A 275 9.45 -15.84 1.86
CA ASP A 275 8.95 -16.44 0.62
C ASP A 275 7.46 -16.80 0.76
N THR A 276 7.07 -17.39 1.89
CA THR A 276 5.67 -17.70 2.22
C THR A 276 4.82 -16.43 2.26
N TYR A 277 5.31 -15.38 2.93
CA TYR A 277 4.64 -14.09 3.01
C TYR A 277 4.49 -13.45 1.62
N SER A 278 5.51 -13.56 0.76
CA SER A 278 5.46 -13.07 -0.61
C SER A 278 4.38 -13.76 -1.45
N ALA A 279 4.22 -15.08 -1.29
CA ALA A 279 3.15 -15.83 -1.95
C ALA A 279 1.75 -15.39 -1.47
N VAL A 280 1.57 -15.16 -0.16
CA VAL A 280 0.32 -14.63 0.39
C VAL A 280 -0.01 -13.24 -0.17
N LEU A 281 0.98 -12.33 -0.28
CA LEU A 281 0.78 -11.02 -0.89
C LEU A 281 0.34 -11.11 -2.36
N ALA A 282 0.95 -12.02 -3.13
CA ALA A 282 0.56 -12.25 -4.53
C ALA A 282 -0.89 -12.75 -4.66
N LEU A 283 -1.30 -13.69 -3.81
CA LEU A 283 -2.68 -14.19 -3.78
C LEU A 283 -3.67 -13.10 -3.35
N ARG A 284 -3.30 -12.28 -2.35
CA ARG A 284 -4.11 -11.12 -1.92
C ARG A 284 -4.33 -10.15 -3.07
N PHE A 285 -3.27 -9.79 -3.80
CA PHE A 285 -3.36 -8.94 -4.98
C PHE A 285 -4.35 -9.50 -6.01
N HIS A 286 -4.31 -10.81 -6.28
CA HIS A 286 -5.25 -11.42 -7.22
C HIS A 286 -6.71 -11.42 -6.75
N GLY A 287 -6.93 -11.48 -5.42
CA GLY A 287 -8.26 -11.40 -4.82
C GLY A 287 -8.85 -9.99 -4.72
N THR A 288 -8.02 -8.95 -4.93
CA THR A 288 -8.42 -7.53 -4.87
C THR A 288 -8.35 -6.81 -6.21
N GLU A 289 -7.25 -6.92 -6.95
CA GLU A 289 -6.92 -6.08 -8.12
C GLU A 289 -6.67 -6.89 -9.41
N GLY A 290 -6.06 -8.07 -9.29
CA GLY A 290 -5.63 -8.88 -10.44
C GLY A 290 -6.79 -9.43 -11.27
N ASN A 291 -7.82 -9.97 -10.61
CA ASN A 291 -9.06 -10.47 -11.20
C ASN A 291 -8.88 -11.48 -12.36
N VAL A 292 -7.81 -12.28 -12.34
CA VAL A 292 -7.56 -13.38 -13.29
C VAL A 292 -7.86 -14.76 -12.71
N ILE A 293 -8.06 -14.86 -11.40
CA ILE A 293 -8.34 -16.09 -10.65
C ILE A 293 -9.61 -15.87 -9.83
N ALA A 294 -10.51 -16.85 -9.83
CA ALA A 294 -11.73 -16.75 -9.04
C ALA A 294 -11.42 -16.70 -7.54
N ARG A 295 -12.04 -15.76 -6.81
CA ARG A 295 -11.82 -15.61 -5.37
C ARG A 295 -12.00 -16.91 -4.56
N PRO A 296 -13.00 -17.76 -4.82
CA PRO A 296 -13.13 -19.06 -4.13
C PRO A 296 -11.87 -19.92 -4.27
N ARG A 297 -11.25 -19.95 -5.46
CA ARG A 297 -10.03 -20.72 -5.69
C ARG A 297 -8.81 -20.14 -4.96
N LEU A 298 -8.73 -18.82 -4.81
CA LEU A 298 -7.71 -18.16 -3.98
C LEU A 298 -7.90 -18.47 -2.50
N ILE A 299 -9.15 -18.47 -2.02
CA ILE A 299 -9.49 -18.86 -0.64
C ILE A 299 -9.00 -20.28 -0.37
N GLU A 300 -9.23 -21.23 -1.28
CA GLU A 300 -8.72 -22.60 -1.15
C GLU A 300 -7.20 -22.65 -0.98
N SER A 301 -6.44 -21.85 -1.76
CA SER A 301 -4.98 -21.75 -1.58
C SER A 301 -4.61 -21.15 -0.22
N LEU A 302 -5.28 -20.08 0.22
CA LEU A 302 -5.00 -19.45 1.52
C LEU A 302 -5.32 -20.38 2.69
N ARG A 303 -6.35 -21.22 2.60
CA ARG A 303 -6.70 -22.20 3.64
C ARG A 303 -5.58 -23.20 3.92
N LEU A 304 -4.70 -23.48 2.95
CA LEU A 304 -3.52 -24.34 3.16
C LEU A 304 -2.62 -23.81 4.29
N MET A 305 -2.59 -22.49 4.50
CA MET A 305 -1.80 -21.87 5.57
C MET A 305 -2.38 -22.15 6.97
N LEU A 306 -3.65 -22.52 7.09
CA LEU A 306 -4.23 -22.89 8.39
C LEU A 306 -3.65 -24.20 8.94
N ALA A 307 -3.04 -25.02 8.08
CA ALA A 307 -2.28 -26.20 8.50
C ALA A 307 -0.86 -25.86 9.02
N ARG A 308 -0.46 -24.57 9.00
CA ARG A 308 0.81 -24.05 9.53
C ARG A 308 0.53 -23.04 10.65
N PRO A 309 0.24 -23.49 11.88
CA PRO A 309 -0.22 -22.64 12.99
C PRO A 309 0.60 -21.36 13.22
N ASP A 310 1.93 -21.45 13.09
CA ASP A 310 2.84 -20.32 13.33
C ASP A 310 2.75 -19.20 12.28
N LEU A 311 2.15 -19.49 11.12
CA LEU A 311 2.00 -18.57 9.99
C LEU A 311 0.53 -18.35 9.60
N ALA A 312 -0.42 -18.92 10.34
CA ALA A 312 -1.84 -18.87 10.00
C ALA A 312 -2.38 -17.43 10.07
N ASP A 313 -1.82 -16.59 10.95
CA ASP A 313 -2.19 -15.19 11.10
C ASP A 313 -2.03 -14.37 9.81
N LEU A 314 -1.13 -14.77 8.92
CA LEU A 314 -0.88 -14.10 7.64
C LEU A 314 -2.12 -14.05 6.73
N VAL A 315 -2.98 -15.07 6.80
CA VAL A 315 -4.12 -15.23 5.89
C VAL A 315 -5.47 -14.95 6.52
N ILE A 316 -5.57 -14.98 7.86
CA ILE A 316 -6.84 -14.80 8.59
C ILE A 316 -7.55 -13.49 8.23
N PRO A 317 -6.87 -12.34 8.11
CA PRO A 317 -7.52 -11.10 7.69
C PRO A 317 -8.13 -11.18 6.29
N ASP A 318 -7.49 -11.90 5.36
CA ASP A 318 -8.00 -12.09 4.00
C ASP A 318 -9.20 -13.03 3.98
N LEU A 319 -9.13 -14.14 4.73
CA LEU A 319 -10.28 -15.05 4.92
C LEU A 319 -11.48 -14.32 5.55
N ALA A 320 -11.23 -13.45 6.53
CA ALA A 320 -12.27 -12.62 7.15
C ALA A 320 -12.87 -11.63 6.15
N ARG A 321 -12.02 -10.89 5.44
CA ARG A 321 -12.42 -9.88 4.44
C ARG A 321 -13.23 -10.51 3.30
N TRP A 322 -12.88 -11.72 2.91
CA TRP A 322 -13.53 -12.47 1.84
C TRP A 322 -14.67 -13.38 2.32
N GLU A 323 -15.05 -13.24 3.59
CA GLU A 323 -16.19 -13.93 4.21
C GLU A 323 -16.12 -15.47 4.09
N ASP A 324 -14.94 -16.04 4.35
CA ASP A 324 -14.74 -17.49 4.26
C ASP A 324 -15.32 -18.27 5.45
N TRP A 325 -16.64 -18.44 5.49
CA TRP A 325 -17.34 -19.12 6.59
C TRP A 325 -16.90 -20.57 6.85
N GLU A 326 -16.37 -21.26 5.84
CA GLU A 326 -15.96 -22.67 5.98
C GLU A 326 -14.72 -22.83 6.86
N SER A 327 -13.89 -21.79 6.99
CA SER A 327 -12.73 -21.80 7.88
C SER A 327 -13.07 -21.59 9.36
N ALA A 328 -14.32 -21.23 9.69
CA ALA A 328 -14.69 -20.84 11.06
C ALA A 328 -14.37 -21.90 12.12
N GLU A 329 -14.66 -23.18 11.83
CA GLU A 329 -14.38 -24.27 12.78
C GLU A 329 -12.88 -24.51 12.94
N THR A 330 -12.13 -24.53 11.83
CA THR A 330 -10.66 -24.69 11.85
C THR A 330 -9.99 -23.55 12.62
N LEU A 331 -10.44 -22.31 12.41
CA LEU A 331 -9.93 -21.15 13.13
C LEU A 331 -10.27 -21.22 14.63
N PHE A 332 -11.47 -21.68 14.99
CA PHE A 332 -11.80 -21.88 16.40
C PHE A 332 -10.90 -22.95 17.05
N LYS A 333 -10.69 -24.11 16.40
CA LYS A 333 -9.76 -25.14 16.90
C LYS A 333 -8.34 -24.61 17.03
N LEU A 334 -7.89 -23.79 16.08
CA LEU A 334 -6.58 -23.14 16.16
C LEU A 334 -6.49 -22.20 17.38
N PHE A 335 -7.54 -21.44 17.67
CA PHE A 335 -7.63 -20.62 18.88
C PHE A 335 -7.49 -21.45 20.17
N GLU A 336 -8.22 -22.57 20.25
CA GLU A 336 -8.22 -23.49 21.40
C GLU A 336 -6.83 -24.12 21.60
N SER A 337 -6.21 -24.58 20.52
CA SER A 337 -4.92 -25.27 20.54
C SER A 337 -3.72 -24.33 20.65
N ALA A 338 -3.91 -23.01 20.49
CA ALA A 338 -2.83 -22.05 20.55
C ALA A 338 -2.14 -22.08 21.92
N ASN A 339 -0.81 -22.14 21.90
CA ASN A 339 0.06 -22.18 23.07
C ASN A 339 0.89 -20.89 23.15
N GLU A 340 1.87 -20.81 24.05
CA GLU A 340 2.69 -19.62 24.24
C GLU A 340 3.42 -19.19 22.96
N THR A 341 3.87 -20.16 22.15
CA THR A 341 4.67 -19.92 20.94
C THR A 341 3.84 -19.65 19.70
N ASN A 342 2.51 -19.61 19.75
CA ASN A 342 1.67 -19.16 18.62
C ASN A 342 0.42 -18.37 19.07
N SER A 343 0.40 -17.93 20.33
CA SER A 343 -0.71 -17.19 20.94
C SER A 343 -1.11 -15.91 20.20
N TRP A 344 -0.23 -15.35 19.37
CA TRP A 344 -0.51 -14.19 18.52
C TRP A 344 -1.66 -14.43 17.54
N VAL A 345 -1.92 -15.68 17.15
CA VAL A 345 -3.01 -16.04 16.21
C VAL A 345 -4.40 -15.79 16.80
N ARG A 346 -4.53 -15.76 18.14
CA ARG A 346 -5.81 -15.60 18.82
C ARG A 346 -6.50 -14.27 18.50
N MET A 347 -5.76 -13.17 18.42
CA MET A 347 -6.34 -11.85 18.14
C MET A 347 -6.87 -11.74 16.70
N PRO A 348 -6.13 -12.14 15.65
CA PRO A 348 -6.65 -12.28 14.29
C PRO A 348 -7.91 -13.14 14.21
N ILE A 349 -7.98 -14.28 14.92
CA ILE A 349 -9.17 -15.16 14.93
C ILE A 349 -10.39 -14.46 15.55
N VAL A 350 -10.20 -13.73 16.65
CA VAL A 350 -11.27 -12.91 17.24
C VAL A 350 -11.76 -11.87 16.24
N ASN A 351 -10.84 -11.15 15.57
CA ASN A 351 -11.20 -10.19 14.53
C ASN A 351 -11.88 -10.84 13.33
N TYR A 352 -11.51 -12.07 12.98
CA TYR A 352 -12.22 -12.86 11.97
C TYR A 352 -13.69 -13.06 12.35
N PHE A 353 -13.99 -13.52 13.57
CA PHE A 353 -15.39 -13.72 13.99
C PHE A 353 -16.17 -12.41 14.16
N ARG A 354 -15.49 -11.30 14.42
CA ARG A 354 -16.09 -9.95 14.44
C ARG A 354 -16.47 -9.48 13.03
N LEU A 355 -15.60 -9.72 12.05
CA LEU A 355 -15.81 -9.33 10.65
C LEU A 355 -16.76 -10.28 9.90
N CYS A 356 -16.72 -11.56 10.23
CA CYS A 356 -17.44 -12.65 9.57
C CYS A 356 -18.36 -13.37 10.58
N PRO A 357 -19.46 -12.72 11.07
CA PRO A 357 -20.23 -13.23 12.20
C PRO A 357 -21.17 -14.40 11.85
N ALA A 358 -21.49 -14.64 10.58
CA ALA A 358 -22.37 -15.74 10.21
C ALA A 358 -21.60 -17.07 10.08
N PRO A 359 -22.26 -18.23 10.23
CA PRO A 359 -23.49 -18.42 11.00
C PRO A 359 -23.24 -18.45 12.52
N LYS A 360 -22.02 -18.76 12.98
CA LYS A 360 -21.68 -19.06 14.39
C LYS A 360 -20.68 -18.09 15.03
N GLY A 361 -20.32 -16.99 14.39
CA GLY A 361 -19.31 -16.05 14.88
C GLY A 361 -19.56 -15.55 16.32
N PRO A 362 -20.78 -15.10 16.69
CA PRO A 362 -21.10 -14.72 18.07
C PRO A 362 -20.96 -15.85 19.09
N GLU A 363 -21.24 -17.09 18.70
CA GLU A 363 -21.08 -18.27 19.56
C GLU A 363 -19.59 -18.54 19.80
N TYR A 364 -18.80 -18.54 18.72
CA TYR A 364 -17.35 -18.69 18.81
C TYR A 364 -16.68 -17.56 19.59
N LEU A 365 -17.12 -16.30 19.44
CA LEU A 365 -16.59 -15.18 20.23
C LEU A 365 -16.80 -15.38 21.73
N LYS A 366 -17.98 -15.83 22.16
CA LYS A 366 -18.24 -16.15 23.57
C LYS A 366 -17.36 -17.28 24.07
N SER A 367 -17.10 -18.28 23.23
CA SER A 367 -16.19 -19.37 23.57
C SER A 367 -14.73 -18.91 23.64
N CYS A 368 -14.28 -18.06 22.71
CA CYS A 368 -12.96 -17.44 22.73
C CYS A 368 -12.75 -16.61 24.01
N GLU A 369 -13.76 -15.85 24.44
CA GLU A 369 -13.70 -15.03 25.67
C GLU A 369 -13.52 -15.88 26.93
N LYS A 370 -14.14 -17.07 27.00
CA LYS A 370 -13.96 -18.01 28.11
C LYS A 370 -12.55 -18.60 28.16
N ILE A 371 -11.90 -18.75 27.01
CA ILE A 371 -10.57 -19.37 26.89
C ILE A 371 -9.46 -18.32 27.11
N ASP A 372 -9.59 -17.15 26.49
CA ASP A 372 -8.60 -16.07 26.57
C ASP A 372 -9.30 -14.69 26.47
N GLU A 373 -9.85 -14.26 27.61
CA GLU A 373 -10.50 -12.95 27.78
C GLU A 373 -9.56 -11.79 27.39
N ALA A 374 -8.25 -11.94 27.65
CA ALA A 374 -7.27 -10.91 27.35
C ALA A 374 -7.08 -10.72 25.84
N ALA A 375 -7.05 -11.81 25.05
CA ALA A 375 -7.00 -11.74 23.61
C ALA A 375 -8.25 -11.07 23.02
N VAL A 376 -9.44 -11.39 23.55
CA VAL A 376 -10.69 -10.75 23.12
C VAL A 376 -10.65 -9.25 23.44
N LYS A 377 -10.31 -8.87 24.68
CA LYS A 377 -10.18 -7.45 25.07
C LYS A 377 -9.21 -6.69 24.18
N ARG A 378 -8.03 -7.26 23.88
CA ARG A 378 -7.04 -6.66 22.96
C ARG A 378 -7.61 -6.44 21.56
N ALA A 379 -8.33 -7.43 21.01
CA ALA A 379 -8.93 -7.30 19.69
C ALA A 379 -9.92 -6.12 19.63
N PHE A 380 -10.79 -5.99 20.63
CA PHE A 380 -11.76 -4.88 20.70
C PHE A 380 -11.11 -3.52 20.99
N SER A 381 -10.07 -3.47 21.81
CA SER A 381 -9.41 -2.20 22.17
C SER A 381 -8.49 -1.67 21.08
N GLN A 382 -7.74 -2.55 20.40
CA GLN A 382 -6.83 -2.16 19.33
C GLN A 382 -7.56 -1.88 18.01
N PHE A 383 -8.70 -2.54 17.80
CA PHE A 383 -9.52 -2.38 16.58
C PHE A 383 -10.97 -2.05 16.94
N PRO A 384 -11.27 -0.88 17.51
CA PRO A 384 -12.62 -0.53 17.96
C PRO A 384 -13.59 -0.36 16.78
N ASN A 385 -13.10 0.20 15.67
CA ASN A 385 -13.89 0.48 14.46
C ASN A 385 -13.58 -0.51 13.34
N LEU A 386 -13.62 -1.81 13.66
CA LEU A 386 -13.35 -2.86 12.69
C LEU A 386 -14.51 -2.94 11.68
N GLN A 387 -14.35 -2.31 10.51
CA GLN A 387 -15.34 -2.29 9.45
C GLN A 387 -15.19 -3.50 8.53
N GLN A 388 -16.32 -4.06 8.10
CA GLN A 388 -16.35 -4.97 6.96
C GLN A 388 -15.90 -4.21 5.71
N ALA A 389 -15.05 -4.82 4.89
CA ALA A 389 -14.70 -4.25 3.59
C ALA A 389 -15.97 -4.08 2.74
N PRO A 390 -15.99 -3.11 1.79
CA PRO A 390 -17.09 -3.00 0.84
C PRO A 390 -17.34 -4.36 0.17
N PRO A 391 -18.62 -4.68 -0.12
CA PRO A 391 -19.01 -5.99 -0.63
C PRO A 391 -18.18 -6.39 -1.84
N SER A 392 -17.88 -7.69 -1.97
CA SER A 392 -17.24 -8.24 -3.17
C SER A 392 -17.95 -7.74 -4.45
N PRO A 393 -17.27 -7.64 -5.60
CA PRO A 393 -17.91 -7.24 -6.86
C PRO A 393 -19.21 -8.00 -7.12
N ASP A 394 -19.24 -9.32 -6.83
CA ASP A 394 -20.45 -10.15 -6.95
C ASP A 394 -21.57 -9.75 -5.98
N LYS A 395 -21.26 -9.45 -4.71
CA LYS A 395 -22.24 -8.93 -3.75
C LYS A 395 -22.66 -7.51 -4.11
N ALA A 396 -21.75 -6.67 -4.58
CA ALA A 396 -22.02 -5.31 -5.02
C ALA A 396 -22.99 -5.33 -6.21
N THR A 397 -22.73 -6.15 -7.24
CA THR A 397 -23.64 -6.36 -8.37
C THR A 397 -24.98 -6.94 -7.95
N ARG A 398 -25.00 -7.85 -6.95
CA ARG A 398 -26.25 -8.42 -6.43
C ARG A 398 -27.06 -7.39 -5.63
N ILE A 399 -26.40 -6.56 -4.83
CA ILE A 399 -27.01 -5.46 -4.08
C ILE A 399 -27.51 -4.38 -5.03
N GLU A 400 -26.75 -4.05 -6.06
CA GLU A 400 -27.12 -3.08 -7.10
C GLU A 400 -28.35 -3.57 -7.88
N LYS A 401 -28.35 -4.83 -8.36
CA LYS A 401 -29.54 -5.44 -9.00
C LYS A 401 -30.74 -5.54 -8.07
N ARG A 402 -30.52 -5.78 -6.76
CA ARG A 402 -31.59 -5.78 -5.75
C ARG A 402 -32.15 -4.38 -5.54
N ASN A 403 -31.30 -3.38 -5.42
CA ASN A 403 -31.68 -1.99 -5.22
C ASN A 403 -32.38 -1.42 -6.47
N GLU A 404 -31.94 -1.82 -7.66
CA GLU A 404 -32.61 -1.51 -8.94
C GLU A 404 -33.99 -2.18 -9.05
N ARG A 405 -34.15 -3.42 -8.56
CA ARG A 405 -35.48 -4.05 -8.45
C ARG A 405 -36.37 -3.31 -7.45
N LEU A 406 -35.83 -2.92 -6.29
CA LEU A 406 -36.60 -2.22 -5.26
C LEU A 406 -36.99 -0.80 -5.70
N SER A 407 -36.14 -0.09 -6.44
CA SER A 407 -36.47 1.22 -7.01
C SER A 407 -37.53 1.12 -8.12
N LYS A 408 -37.49 0.05 -8.94
CA LYS A 408 -38.54 -0.25 -9.92
C LYS A 408 -39.89 -0.59 -9.27
N LEU A 409 -39.87 -1.25 -8.11
CA LEU A 409 -41.08 -1.53 -7.31
C LEU A 409 -41.61 -0.29 -6.59
N ALA A 410 -40.73 0.63 -6.16
CA ALA A 410 -41.10 1.88 -5.50
C ALA A 410 -41.54 3.00 -6.47
N GLY A 411 -41.15 2.91 -7.74
CA GLY A 411 -41.56 3.86 -8.80
C GLY A 411 -42.91 3.53 -9.47
N ALA A 412 -43.56 2.43 -9.09
CA ALA A 412 -44.90 2.11 -9.56
C ALA A 412 -45.93 2.88 -8.72
N ASN A 413 -46.54 3.91 -9.30
CA ASN A 413 -47.69 4.60 -8.71
C ASN A 413 -48.78 3.57 -8.32
N PRO A 414 -49.48 3.73 -7.19
CA PRO A 414 -50.64 2.91 -6.90
C PRO A 414 -51.67 3.12 -8.02
N PRO A 415 -52.36 2.07 -8.49
CA PRO A 415 -53.30 2.21 -9.59
C PRO A 415 -54.39 3.20 -9.20
N ARG A 416 -54.51 4.26 -10.00
CA ARG A 416 -55.63 5.21 -9.96
C ARG A 416 -56.93 4.43 -10.18
N THR A 417 -57.88 4.66 -9.30
CA THR A 417 -59.28 4.28 -9.44
C THR A 417 -59.81 4.76 -10.79
N ALA A 418 -60.17 3.81 -11.66
CA ALA A 418 -61.05 4.02 -12.80
C ALA A 418 -61.91 2.77 -12.96
N ASP A 419 -63.19 2.97 -12.69
CA ASP A 419 -64.38 2.29 -13.19
C ASP A 419 -64.47 0.76 -13.19
N VAL A 420 -65.33 0.32 -12.27
CA VAL A 420 -66.01 -0.96 -12.27
C VAL A 420 -66.77 -1.14 -13.59
N ALA A 421 -66.22 -1.97 -14.48
CA ALA A 421 -66.99 -2.68 -15.49
C ALA A 421 -66.97 -4.17 -15.14
N VAL A 422 -68.06 -4.63 -14.56
CA VAL A 422 -68.35 -6.05 -14.35
C VAL A 422 -68.55 -6.69 -15.72
N ALA A 423 -67.63 -7.57 -16.11
CA ALA A 423 -67.86 -8.55 -17.18
C ALA A 423 -67.34 -9.92 -16.72
N SER A 424 -68.32 -10.78 -16.47
CA SER A 424 -68.26 -12.22 -16.22
C SER A 424 -67.48 -12.97 -17.32
N GLY A 425 -66.74 -14.01 -16.93
CA GLY A 425 -66.21 -15.00 -17.87
C GLY A 425 -65.14 -15.90 -17.29
N ASN A 426 -65.56 -17.05 -16.76
CA ASN A 426 -64.73 -18.24 -16.50
C ASN A 426 -63.81 -18.55 -17.69
N ASP A 427 -62.55 -18.94 -17.45
CA ASP A 427 -62.20 -20.35 -17.66
C ASP A 427 -60.87 -20.75 -17.05
N ALA A 428 -60.82 -22.00 -16.63
CA ALA A 428 -59.72 -22.66 -15.97
C ALA A 428 -58.79 -23.36 -16.97
N SER A 429 -57.53 -23.54 -16.53
CA SER A 429 -56.67 -24.69 -16.85
C SER A 429 -56.08 -24.80 -18.26
N GLN A 430 -54.74 -24.84 -18.37
CA GLN A 430 -54.03 -26.05 -18.81
C GLN A 430 -52.50 -25.94 -18.68
N VAL A 431 -51.98 -26.84 -17.85
CA VAL A 431 -50.72 -27.59 -17.84
C VAL A 431 -49.95 -27.63 -19.18
N ARG A 432 -48.61 -27.53 -19.13
CA ARG A 432 -47.66 -28.54 -19.69
C ARG A 432 -46.19 -28.26 -19.35
N THR A 433 -45.64 -29.20 -18.61
CA THR A 433 -44.23 -29.59 -18.52
C THR A 433 -43.76 -30.22 -19.83
N ALA A 434 -42.47 -30.05 -20.17
CA ALA A 434 -41.76 -30.89 -21.13
C ALA A 434 -40.29 -31.03 -20.74
N SER A 435 -39.88 -32.27 -20.51
CA SER A 435 -38.51 -32.78 -20.37
C SER A 435 -38.04 -33.38 -21.71
N ALA A 436 -36.72 -33.42 -21.95
CA ALA A 436 -35.97 -34.44 -22.73
C ALA A 436 -34.46 -34.06 -22.73
N GLU A 437 -33.55 -34.84 -22.09
CA GLU A 437 -32.70 -35.94 -22.63
C GLU A 437 -31.66 -35.48 -23.68
N MET A 438 -30.33 -35.49 -23.44
CA MET A 438 -29.34 -36.58 -23.21
C MET A 438 -28.79 -37.23 -24.50
N ALA A 439 -27.48 -37.12 -24.74
CA ALA A 439 -26.70 -38.02 -25.60
C ALA A 439 -25.18 -38.01 -25.26
N ILE A 440 -24.57 -39.19 -25.37
CA ILE A 440 -23.22 -39.63 -24.95
C ILE A 440 -22.33 -39.91 -26.19
N SER A 441 -21.01 -39.66 -26.13
CA SER A 441 -19.96 -40.52 -26.75
C SER A 441 -18.54 -40.11 -26.27
N LYS A 442 -17.85 -40.90 -25.44
CA LYS A 442 -16.81 -41.93 -25.73
C LYS A 442 -15.43 -41.41 -26.21
N ALA A 443 -14.40 -41.80 -25.45
CA ALA A 443 -12.95 -41.63 -25.67
C ALA A 443 -12.34 -42.67 -26.64
N PRO A 444 -11.02 -42.63 -26.91
CA PRO A 444 -10.11 -43.56 -26.21
C PRO A 444 -8.68 -43.05 -25.85
N GLN A 445 -8.02 -43.80 -24.96
CA GLN A 445 -6.63 -43.70 -24.47
C GLN A 445 -5.57 -44.33 -25.40
N ALA A 446 -4.30 -43.94 -25.22
CA ALA A 446 -3.04 -44.74 -25.22
C ALA A 446 -1.84 -43.74 -25.21
N THR A 447 -0.63 -43.92 -24.67
CA THR A 447 0.12 -44.96 -23.92
C THR A 447 1.45 -44.33 -23.44
N ALA A 448 2.12 -44.97 -22.49
CA ALA A 448 3.32 -44.56 -21.75
C ALA A 448 4.67 -44.66 -22.49
N SER A 449 5.71 -44.00 -21.96
CA SER A 449 7.08 -44.56 -21.83
C SER A 449 7.96 -43.69 -20.90
N ALA A 450 8.86 -44.36 -20.17
CA ALA A 450 9.70 -43.85 -19.09
C ALA A 450 11.21 -44.15 -19.35
N GLY A 451 12.09 -43.50 -18.56
CA GLY A 451 13.48 -43.88 -18.26
C GLY A 451 14.53 -43.14 -19.09
N GLY A 452 15.43 -42.31 -18.55
CA GLY A 452 16.51 -42.57 -17.56
C GLY A 452 17.84 -42.28 -18.30
N ASN A 453 18.94 -41.74 -17.78
CA ASN A 453 19.54 -41.70 -16.44
C ASN A 453 20.78 -40.78 -16.54
N SER A 454 21.13 -39.99 -15.52
CA SER A 454 22.52 -39.57 -15.29
C SER A 454 22.75 -39.33 -13.80
N ARG A 455 23.59 -40.19 -13.21
CA ARG A 455 24.18 -40.08 -11.87
C ARG A 455 25.37 -39.11 -11.96
N GLU A 456 25.36 -38.07 -11.14
CA GLU A 456 26.54 -37.27 -10.82
C GLU A 456 27.12 -37.71 -9.46
N GLU A 457 28.44 -37.72 -9.43
CA GLU A 457 29.29 -38.06 -8.29
C GLU A 457 29.23 -36.98 -7.22
N VAL A 458 29.20 -37.42 -5.96
CA VAL A 458 29.30 -36.57 -4.77
C VAL A 458 30.77 -36.50 -4.35
N SER A 459 31.30 -35.29 -4.23
CA SER A 459 32.48 -35.00 -3.42
C SER A 459 32.16 -33.89 -2.42
N SER A 460 32.70 -34.11 -1.23
CA SER A 460 32.47 -33.52 0.09
C SER A 460 33.13 -32.16 0.36
N GLU A 461 32.65 -31.53 1.44
CA GLU A 461 33.26 -30.46 2.27
C GLU A 461 33.23 -29.04 1.70
N VAL A 462 32.71 -28.02 2.40
CA VAL A 462 33.11 -27.58 3.76
C VAL A 462 31.93 -26.98 4.53
N LEU A 463 31.85 -27.34 5.82
CA LEU A 463 31.05 -26.72 6.86
C LEU A 463 31.56 -25.31 7.20
N GLU A 464 30.65 -24.34 7.34
CA GLU A 464 30.84 -23.31 8.37
C GLU A 464 29.50 -22.92 9.00
N THR A 465 29.45 -23.14 10.31
CA THR A 465 28.37 -22.92 11.26
C THR A 465 28.03 -21.44 11.43
N ALA A 466 26.75 -21.08 11.33
CA ALA A 466 26.21 -19.84 11.88
C ALA A 466 25.13 -20.16 12.92
N ALA A 467 25.46 -19.82 14.17
CA ALA A 467 24.69 -20.09 15.36
C ALA A 467 23.35 -19.33 15.40
N ALA A 468 22.38 -20.01 16.02
CA ALA A 468 21.06 -19.49 16.38
C ALA A 468 21.15 -18.25 17.28
N GLY A 469 20.35 -17.23 16.94
CA GLY A 469 20.06 -16.08 17.79
C GLY A 469 18.55 -15.88 17.86
N ASN A 470 17.96 -16.31 18.98
CA ASN A 470 16.57 -16.08 19.35
C ASN A 470 16.26 -14.58 19.43
N ASN A 471 15.30 -14.11 18.64
CA ASN A 471 14.53 -12.90 18.90
C ASN A 471 13.06 -13.19 18.55
N PRO A 472 12.08 -12.83 19.40
CA PRO A 472 10.66 -13.02 19.07
C PRO A 472 10.27 -12.10 17.91
N PRO A 473 9.39 -12.53 16.98
CA PRO A 473 8.94 -11.64 15.91
C PRO A 473 8.03 -10.56 16.50
N THR A 474 8.51 -9.33 16.43
CA THR A 474 7.73 -8.12 16.65
C THR A 474 6.52 -8.14 15.71
N THR A 475 5.33 -7.97 16.29
CA THR A 475 4.02 -7.95 15.62
C THR A 475 4.02 -7.09 14.35
N VAL A 476 3.86 -7.73 13.19
CA VAL A 476 3.58 -7.04 11.92
C VAL A 476 2.10 -6.69 11.92
N ALA A 477 1.80 -5.42 12.21
CA ALA A 477 0.48 -4.86 11.96
C ALA A 477 0.22 -4.90 10.45
N ALA A 478 -0.70 -5.78 10.03
CA ALA A 478 -1.28 -5.70 8.70
C ALA A 478 -1.91 -4.30 8.54
N ASN A 479 -1.40 -3.52 7.57
CA ASN A 479 -1.92 -2.20 7.21
C ASN A 479 -3.39 -2.31 6.78
N LEU A 480 -4.29 -2.13 7.74
CA LEU A 480 -5.69 -1.78 7.53
C LEU A 480 -5.81 -0.27 7.82
N GLY A 481 -5.54 0.55 6.80
CA GLY A 481 -6.00 1.95 6.72
C GLY A 481 -5.55 2.93 7.81
N ALA A 482 -4.23 3.10 8.03
CA ALA A 482 -3.70 4.23 8.79
C ALA A 482 -2.51 4.89 8.08
N ALA A 483 -2.43 6.23 8.11
CA ALA A 483 -1.38 7.03 7.49
C ALA A 483 0.02 6.72 8.08
N PRO A 484 1.11 6.78 7.29
CA PRO A 484 2.43 6.42 7.77
C PRO A 484 2.96 7.45 8.78
N ALA A 485 3.43 6.95 9.92
CA ALA A 485 4.16 7.72 10.90
C ALA A 485 5.49 8.21 10.31
N ALA A 486 5.75 9.51 10.43
CA ALA A 486 6.98 10.16 10.01
C ALA A 486 8.22 9.49 10.64
N ALA A 487 9.23 9.25 9.81
CA ALA A 487 10.52 8.75 10.21
C ALA A 487 11.24 9.73 11.15
N LEU A 488 11.45 9.31 12.40
CA LEU A 488 12.49 9.87 13.26
C LEU A 488 13.84 9.45 12.69
N LYS A 489 14.52 10.39 12.03
CA LYS A 489 15.92 10.24 11.62
C LYS A 489 16.80 10.00 12.85
N THR A 490 17.69 9.03 12.71
CA THR A 490 18.86 8.77 13.54
C THR A 490 19.72 10.03 13.71
N SER A 491 19.73 10.60 14.92
CA SER A 491 20.78 11.52 15.34
C SER A 491 22.07 10.74 15.59
N GLY A 492 23.17 11.27 15.06
CA GLY A 492 24.51 10.68 15.17
C GLY A 492 24.94 10.39 16.61
N THR A 493 25.84 9.42 16.73
CA THR A 493 26.59 9.07 17.94
C THR A 493 27.16 10.30 18.63
N ILE A 494 26.52 10.72 19.72
CA ILE A 494 27.11 11.62 20.73
C ILE A 494 27.74 10.73 21.80
N ALA A 495 29.04 10.90 22.05
CA ALA A 495 29.72 10.25 23.16
C ALA A 495 29.02 10.65 24.48
N VAL A 496 28.36 9.67 25.12
CA VAL A 496 27.60 9.90 26.35
C VAL A 496 28.57 10.02 27.52
N ASN A 497 28.68 11.22 28.10
CA ASN A 497 29.39 11.42 29.35
C ASN A 497 28.56 10.84 30.51
N HIS A 498 28.97 9.69 31.05
CA HIS A 498 28.27 8.96 32.11
C HIS A 498 28.01 9.79 33.38
N TRP A 499 28.77 10.86 33.62
CA TRP A 499 28.56 11.78 34.75
C TRP A 499 27.34 12.70 34.59
N GLY A 500 26.96 13.03 33.36
CA GLY A 500 25.79 13.90 33.09
C GLY A 500 24.46 13.18 33.30
N LEU A 501 24.39 11.88 32.96
CA LEU A 501 23.15 11.09 33.06
C LEU A 501 22.81 10.67 34.49
N LEU A 502 23.81 10.52 35.36
CA LEU A 502 23.61 10.19 36.77
C LEU A 502 23.65 11.42 37.69
N GLY A 503 24.40 12.46 37.36
CA GLY A 503 24.56 13.62 38.26
C GLY A 503 23.35 14.56 38.30
N VAL A 504 22.68 14.76 37.16
CA VAL A 504 21.59 15.75 37.05
C VAL A 504 20.35 15.36 37.87
N PRO A 505 19.85 14.11 37.84
CA PRO A 505 18.71 13.71 38.67
C PRO A 505 18.98 13.84 40.18
N TRP A 506 20.21 13.56 40.62
CA TRP A 506 20.60 13.64 42.02
C TRP A 506 20.77 15.08 42.50
N ALA A 507 21.31 15.98 41.67
CA ALA A 507 21.41 17.40 41.99
C ALA A 507 20.02 18.05 42.14
N VAL A 508 19.08 17.69 41.25
CA VAL A 508 17.69 18.17 41.33
C VAL A 508 16.99 17.62 42.58
N ALA A 509 17.17 16.33 42.89
CA ALA A 509 16.61 15.73 44.10
C ALA A 509 17.17 16.38 45.38
N PHE A 510 18.48 16.68 45.41
CA PHE A 510 19.11 17.36 46.55
C PHE A 510 18.62 18.80 46.70
N ALA A 511 18.47 19.55 45.60
CA ALA A 511 17.92 20.90 45.63
C ALA A 511 16.47 20.92 46.16
N LEU A 512 15.63 19.99 45.71
CA LEU A 512 14.26 19.84 46.19
C LEU A 512 14.21 19.44 47.68
N PHE A 513 15.10 18.56 48.12
CA PHE A 513 15.23 18.20 49.53
C PHE A 513 15.62 19.39 50.41
N VAL A 514 16.59 20.21 49.98
CA VAL A 514 17.01 21.41 50.72
C VAL A 514 15.90 22.46 50.79
N VAL A 515 15.16 22.67 49.69
CA VAL A 515 13.99 23.56 49.68
C VAL A 515 12.92 23.04 50.64
N GLN A 516 12.59 21.76 50.58
CA GLN A 516 11.57 21.15 51.45
C GLN A 516 11.98 21.17 52.93
N TRP A 517 13.26 20.91 53.23
CA TRP A 517 13.83 21.03 54.57
C TRP A 517 13.78 22.47 55.10
N SER A 518 14.08 23.46 54.25
CA SER A 518 14.03 24.89 54.63
C SER A 518 12.61 25.37 54.95
N LEU A 519 11.61 24.83 54.25
CA LEU A 519 10.19 25.14 54.48
C LEU A 519 9.66 24.49 55.76
N LEU A 520 10.11 23.26 56.07
CA LEU A 520 9.75 22.56 57.30
C LEU A 520 10.38 23.17 58.56
N ARG A 521 11.53 23.84 58.43
CA ARG A 521 12.20 24.53 59.55
C ARG A 521 11.66 25.93 59.87
N ARG A 522 10.79 26.49 59.02
CA ARG A 522 10.14 27.80 59.20
C ARG A 522 8.70 27.69 59.73
N ARG A 523 8.30 26.51 60.22
CA ARG A 523 7.04 26.29 60.95
C ARG A 523 7.31 25.90 62.39
#